data_AF-A0A2D8S0I4-F1
#
_entry.id   AF-A0A2D8S0I4-F1
#
_cell.length_a   1.000
_cell.length_b   1.000
_cell.length_c   1.000
_cell.angle_alpha   90.00
_cell.angle_beta   90.00
_cell.angle_gamma   90.00
#
_symmetry.space_group_name_H-M   'P 1'
#
loop_
_entity.id
_entity.type
_entity.pdbx_description
1 polymer ?
#
loop_
_entity_poly.entity_id
_entity_poly.type
_entity_poly.pdbx_seq_one_letter_code
_entity_poly.pdbx_strand_id
1 'polypeptide(L)' 'MTDRIDIKALRQALNLTHAQLAVRVGGVHRTTVLRWENGKSTPQGPARKVLLDLQAEAEARRSKEEAA' A
#
# COMPACT_ATOMS: atom_id res chain seq x y z
N MET A 1 -13.23 13.66 -5.17
CA MET A 1 -11.83 13.69 -5.64
C MET A 1 -11.12 12.48 -5.03
N THR A 2 -11.13 11.33 -5.71
CA THR A 2 -10.59 10.09 -5.11
C THR A 2 -9.08 10.09 -5.32
N ASP A 3 -8.34 10.44 -4.27
CA ASP A 3 -6.91 10.22 -4.24
C ASP A 3 -6.65 8.72 -4.42
N ARG A 4 -6.18 8.34 -5.60
CA ARG A 4 -6.01 6.95 -6.03
C ARG A 4 -4.63 6.50 -5.58
N ILE A 5 -4.60 5.70 -4.52
CA ILE A 5 -3.36 5.05 -4.06
C ILE A 5 -2.97 3.97 -5.08
N ASP A 6 -1.79 4.07 -5.67
CA ASP A 6 -1.19 2.97 -6.42
C ASP A 6 -0.62 1.93 -5.45
N ILE A 7 -1.47 0.99 -5.07
CA ILE A 7 -1.16 -0.04 -4.08
C ILE A 7 0.00 -0.94 -4.57
N LYS A 8 0.09 -1.18 -5.89
CA LYS A 8 1.14 -2.04 -6.45
C LYS A 8 2.49 -1.35 -6.37
N ALA A 9 2.56 -0.09 -6.81
CA ALA A 9 3.79 0.69 -6.73
C ALA A 9 4.24 0.88 -5.27
N LEU A 10 3.30 1.18 -4.37
CA LEU A 10 3.57 1.27 -2.94
C LEU A 10 4.16 -0.03 -2.38
N ARG A 11 3.54 -1.17 -2.68
CA ARG A 11 4.01 -2.50 -2.23
C ARG A 11 5.43 -2.78 -2.72
N GLN A 12 5.71 -2.47 -3.98
CA GLN A 12 7.03 -2.68 -4.58
C GLN A 12 8.10 -1.75 -3.97
N ALA A 13 7.78 -0.47 -3.77
CA ALA A 13 8.69 0.49 -3.13
C ALA A 13 9.08 0.07 -1.70
N LEU A 14 8.16 -0.57 -0.98
CA LEU A 14 8.40 -1.09 0.36
C LEU A 14 8.97 -2.53 0.36
N ASN A 15 9.25 -3.12 -0.80
CA ASN A 15 9.71 -4.51 -0.96
C ASN A 15 8.84 -5.54 -0.24
N LEU A 16 7.52 -5.35 -0.27
CA LEU A 16 6.56 -6.25 0.38
C LEU A 16 5.99 -7.27 -0.60
N THR A 17 5.72 -8.48 -0.12
CA THR A 17 4.83 -9.43 -0.80
C THR A 17 3.36 -9.06 -0.56
N HIS A 18 2.43 -9.61 -1.36
CA HIS A 18 0.99 -9.42 -1.12
C HIS A 18 0.57 -9.88 0.28
N ALA A 19 1.16 -10.96 0.80
CA ALA A 19 0.87 -11.48 2.13
C ALA A 19 1.36 -10.53 3.23
N GLN A 20 2.58 -9.99 3.12
CA GLN A 20 3.11 -9.04 4.08
C GLN A 20 2.31 -7.72 4.09
N LEU A 21 1.95 -7.21 2.91
CA LEU A 21 1.08 -6.03 2.85
C LEU A 21 -0.29 -6.31 3.46
N ALA A 22 -0.87 -7.50 3.22
CA ALA A 22 -2.15 -7.89 3.77
C ALA A 22 -2.15 -7.94 5.31
N VAL A 23 -1.04 -8.39 5.91
CA VAL A 23 -0.84 -8.33 7.36
C VAL A 23 -0.77 -6.88 7.84
N ARG A 24 0.02 -6.02 7.17
CA ARG A 24 0.19 -4.62 7.58
C ARG A 24 -1.11 -3.81 7.56
N VAL A 25 -1.96 -4.01 6.56
CA VAL A 25 -3.23 -3.25 6.40
C VAL A 25 -4.36 -3.71 7.34
N GLY A 26 -4.06 -4.53 8.36
CA GLY A 26 -5.03 -5.00 9.35
C GLY A 26 -5.45 -6.46 9.19
N GLY A 27 -4.62 -7.31 8.57
CA GLY A 27 -4.84 -8.75 8.55
C GLY A 27 -5.89 -9.23 7.55
N VAL A 28 -5.86 -8.72 6.32
CA VAL A 28 -6.69 -9.26 5.22
C VAL A 28 -6.02 -10.47 4.56
N HIS A 29 -6.73 -11.15 3.66
CA HIS A 29 -6.12 -12.21 2.86
C HIS A 29 -5.28 -11.64 1.71
N ARG A 30 -4.18 -12.29 1.32
CA ARG A 30 -3.29 -11.85 0.23
C ARG A 30 -4.03 -11.62 -1.11
N THR A 31 -5.09 -12.39 -1.38
CA THR A 31 -5.89 -12.24 -2.61
C THR A 31 -6.74 -10.98 -2.59
N THR A 32 -7.07 -10.44 -1.41
CA THR A 32 -7.73 -9.14 -1.27
C THR A 32 -6.82 -8.02 -1.77
N VAL A 33 -5.54 -8.06 -1.40
CA VAL A 33 -4.53 -7.11 -1.90
C VAL A 33 -4.38 -7.23 -3.42
N LEU A 34 -4.28 -8.46 -3.94
CA LEU A 34 -4.22 -8.70 -5.40
C LEU A 34 -5.46 -8.13 -6.13
N ARG A 35 -6.65 -8.26 -5.54
CA ARG A 35 -7.89 -7.68 -6.11
C ARG A 35 -7.87 -6.16 -6.09
N TRP A 36 -7.36 -5.55 -5.02
CA TRP A 36 -7.18 -4.10 -4.95
C TRP A 36 -6.20 -3.59 -6.02
N GLU A 37 -5.05 -4.23 -6.16
CA GLU A 37 -4.06 -3.89 -7.19
C GLU A 37 -4.64 -4.02 -8.61
N ASN A 38 -5.50 -5.00 -8.85
CA ASN A 38 -6.16 -5.22 -10.14
C ASN A 38 -7.46 -4.40 -10.32
N GLY A 39 -7.80 -3.50 -9.39
CA GLY A 39 -9.01 -2.67 -9.45
C GLY A 39 -10.32 -3.46 -9.36
N LYS A 40 -10.29 -4.73 -8.94
CA LYS A 40 -11.48 -5.58 -8.76
C LYS A 40 -12.27 -5.23 -7.49
N SER A 41 -11.63 -4.54 -6.56
CA SER A 41 -12.25 -3.94 -5.38
C SER A 41 -11.39 -2.76 -4.91
N THR A 42 -11.93 -1.94 -4.03
CA THR A 42 -11.20 -0.80 -3.43
C THR A 42 -11.03 -1.02 -1.94
N PRO A 43 -9.86 -0.71 -1.34
CA PRO A 43 -9.71 -0.71 0.10
C PRO A 43 -10.61 0.37 0.73
N GLN A 44 -11.24 0.05 1.85
CA GLN A 44 -12.15 0.93 2.57
C GLN A 44 -11.81 0.94 4.06
N GLY A 45 -12.33 1.93 4.79
CA GLY A 45 -12.19 2.01 6.24
C GLY A 45 -10.74 1.98 6.72
N PRO A 46 -10.40 1.19 7.76
CA PRO A 46 -9.06 1.15 8.36
C PRO A 46 -7.95 0.81 7.35
N ALA A 47 -8.20 -0.13 6.43
CA ALA A 47 -7.20 -0.54 5.44
C ALA A 47 -6.80 0.62 4.52
N ARG A 48 -7.75 1.50 4.16
CA ARG A 48 -7.45 2.69 3.36
C ARG A 48 -6.56 3.68 4.13
N LYS A 49 -6.83 3.88 5.42
CA LYS A 49 -6.01 4.75 6.27
C LYS A 49 -4.57 4.24 6.35
N VAL A 50 -4.38 2.95 6.64
CA VAL A 50 -3.04 2.35 6.72
C VAL A 50 -2.29 2.44 5.39
N LEU A 51 -2.98 2.30 4.25
CA LEU A 51 -2.34 2.48 2.94
C LEU A 51 -1.84 3.91 2.71
N LEU A 52 -2.56 4.93 3.20
CA LEU A 52 -2.10 6.32 3.14
C LEU A 52 -0.88 6.54 4.05
N ASP A 53 -0.89 5.97 5.25
CA ASP A 53 0.24 6.07 6.18
C ASP A 53 1.50 5.41 5.59
N LEU A 54 1.34 4.23 4.97
CA LEU A 54 2.42 3.53 4.26
C LEU A 54 2.93 4.31 3.05
N GLN A 55 2.06 5.03 2.34
CA GLN A 55 2.45 5.89 1.23
C GLN A 55 3.36 7.02 1.72
N ALA A 56 2.99 7.69 2.80
CA ALA A 56 3.83 8.73 3.41
C ALA A 56 5.19 8.15 3.87
N GLU A 57 5.22 6.94 4.43
CA GLU A 57 6.46 6.24 4.77
C GLU A 57 7.35 6.01 3.53
N ALA A 58 6.77 5.52 2.44
CA ALA A 58 7.49 5.25 1.19
C ALA A 58 8.04 6.53 0.55
N GLU A 59 7.28 7.63 0.59
CA GLU A 59 7.72 8.94 0.12
C GLU A 59 8.87 9.48 0.98
N ALA A 60 8.74 9.43 2.30
CA ALA A 60 9.80 9.86 3.23
C ALA A 60 11.09 9.05 3.06
N ARG A 61 10.99 7.75 2.73
CA ARG A 61 12.14 6.91 2.44
C ARG A 61 12.84 7.33 1.15
N ARG A 62 12.07 7.58 0.08
CA ARG A 62 12.62 8.05 -1.21
C ARG A 62 13.37 9.37 -1.05
N SER A 63 12.77 10.35 -0.37
CA SER A 63 13.44 11.63 -0.13
C SER A 63 14.73 11.52 0.67
N LYS A 64 14.84 10.52 1.57
CA LYS A 64 16.08 10.25 2.31
C LYS A 64 17.15 9.56 1.45
N GLU A 65 16.75 8.64 0.59
CA GLU A 65 17.66 7.96 -0.35
C GLU A 65 18.17 8.93 -1.43
N GLU A 66 17.38 9.91 -1.86
CA GLU A 66 17.80 10.94 -2.84
C GLU A 66 18.75 12.00 -2.25
N ALA A 67 18.75 12.17 -0.94
CA ALA A 67 19.60 13.14 -0.23
C ALA A 67 20.95 12.55 0.24
N ALA A 68 21.17 11.24 0.03
CA ALA A 68 22.36 10.49 0.46
C ALA A 68 23.28 10.15 -0.72
#